data_AF-A0A4Z2BVB6-F1
#
_entry.id   AF-A0A4Z2BVB6-F1
#
_cell.length_a   1.000
_cell.length_b   1.000
_cell.length_c   1.000
_cell.angle_alpha   90.00
_cell.angle_beta   90.00
_cell.angle_gamma   90.00
#
_symmetry.space_group_name_H-M   'P 1'
#
loop_
_entity.id
_entity.type
_entity.pdbx_description
1 polymer ?
#
loop_
_entity_poly.entity_id
_entity_poly.type
_entity_poly.pdbx_seq_one_letter_code
_entity_poly.pdbx_strand_id
1 'polypeptide(L)'
;MFLCPPKYIKLAARHPESNTAGMDIFAKFSAFIKNPRPDANEALERGLLKTLQKLDDYLRSPLPDEIDHNSMEDIKVSRRNFLDGDEMTLADCNLLPKLHIVKVVAKKYRGFDIPKEMTAVWKYLNNAYSREEFTNTCPSDKEIEIAYEDVAKRLVK
;
A
#
# COMPACT_ATOMS: atom_id res chain seq x y z
N MET A 1 26.33 11.27 32.51
CA MET A 1 26.59 10.85 31.12
C MET A 1 25.54 11.51 30.24
N PHE A 2 25.91 12.56 29.50
CA PHE A 2 25.05 13.06 28.42
C PHE A 2 25.27 12.16 27.21
N LEU A 3 24.30 11.28 26.92
CA LEU A 3 24.29 10.53 25.67
C LEU A 3 24.11 11.54 24.53
N CYS A 4 25.07 11.62 23.61
CA CYS A 4 24.90 12.45 22.41
C CYS A 4 23.62 12.02 21.69
N PRO A 5 22.80 12.97 21.20
CA PRO A 5 21.61 12.63 20.42
C PRO A 5 22.03 11.82 19.18
N PRO A 6 21.21 10.83 18.78
CA PRO A 6 21.54 9.97 17.64
C PRO A 6 21.67 10.81 16.36
N LYS A 7 22.68 10.48 15.55
CA LYS A 7 22.98 11.18 14.29
C LYS A 7 21.88 10.99 13.22
N TYR A 8 21.05 9.95 13.36
CA TYR A 8 20.00 9.59 12.40
C TYR A 8 18.72 9.21 13.13
N ILE A 9 17.58 9.50 12.50
CA ILE A 9 16.26 9.14 13.00
C ILE A 9 16.02 7.62 12.91
N LYS A 10 15.22 7.08 13.84
CA LYS A 10 14.81 5.68 13.79
C LYS A 10 13.62 5.53 12.85
N LEU A 11 13.77 4.71 11.81
CA LEU A 11 12.71 4.46 10.80
C LEU A 11 11.90 3.18 11.06
N ALA A 12 12.23 2.40 12.09
CA ALA A 12 11.49 1.17 12.38
C ALA A 12 10.07 1.51 12.89
N ALA A 13 9.07 0.82 12.34
CA ALA A 13 7.70 0.92 12.82
C ALA A 13 7.59 0.54 14.30
N ARG A 14 6.75 1.27 15.01
CA ARG A 14 6.44 1.11 16.44
C ARG A 14 5.40 0.01 16.64
N HIS A 15 4.42 -0.09 15.75
CA HIS A 15 3.36 -1.10 15.83
C HIS A 15 3.73 -2.32 14.96
N PRO A 16 3.77 -3.54 15.53
CA PRO A 16 4.12 -4.74 14.76
C PRO A 16 3.21 -4.98 13.56
N GLU A 17 1.92 -4.65 13.67
CA GLU A 17 0.93 -4.79 12.60
C GLU A 17 1.25 -3.94 11.36
N SER A 18 1.89 -2.78 11.53
CA SER A 18 2.35 -1.93 10.42
C SER A 18 3.28 -2.67 9.47
N ASN A 19 4.09 -3.60 9.99
CA ASN A 19 5.05 -4.36 9.18
C ASN A 19 4.40 -5.48 8.36
N THR A 20 3.21 -5.92 8.73
CA THR A 20 2.48 -7.01 8.08
C THR A 20 1.28 -6.53 7.27
N ALA A 21 0.82 -5.29 7.50
CA ALA A 21 -0.24 -4.66 6.73
C ALA A 21 0.10 -4.64 5.23
N GLY A 22 -0.78 -5.23 4.42
CA GLY A 22 -0.63 -5.28 2.96
C GLY A 22 0.47 -6.22 2.43
N MET A 23 1.09 -7.05 3.28
CA MET A 23 2.19 -7.93 2.85
C MET A 23 1.79 -8.95 1.77
N ASP A 24 0.51 -9.33 1.70
CA ASP A 24 -0.04 -10.32 0.77
C ASP A 24 -0.52 -9.71 -0.57
N ILE A 25 -0.65 -8.37 -0.65
CA ILE A 25 -1.15 -7.66 -1.84
C ILE A 25 -0.33 -8.02 -3.08
N PHE A 26 1.00 -7.93 -2.98
CA PHE A 26 1.87 -8.13 -4.14
C PHE A 26 1.84 -9.58 -4.64
N ALA A 27 1.68 -10.56 -3.75
CA ALA A 27 1.53 -11.96 -4.11
C ALA A 27 0.19 -12.22 -4.83
N LYS A 28 -0.91 -11.64 -4.33
CA LYS A 28 -2.22 -11.74 -4.99
C LYS A 28 -2.24 -11.04 -6.35
N PHE A 29 -1.66 -9.84 -6.42
CA PHE A 29 -1.46 -9.12 -7.68
C PHE A 29 -0.64 -9.96 -8.67
N SER A 30 0.46 -10.56 -8.22
CA SER A 30 1.31 -11.41 -9.08
C SER A 30 0.54 -12.59 -9.67
N ALA A 31 -0.31 -13.23 -8.87
CA ALA A 31 -1.17 -14.32 -9.36
C ALA A 31 -2.23 -13.81 -10.35
N PHE A 32 -2.85 -12.66 -10.07
CA PHE A 32 -3.84 -12.02 -10.92
C PHE A 32 -3.27 -11.61 -12.29
N ILE A 33 -2.15 -10.89 -12.31
CA ILE A 33 -1.58 -10.32 -13.54
C ILE A 33 -0.98 -11.39 -14.47
N LYS A 34 -0.44 -12.47 -13.89
CA LYS A 34 0.17 -13.58 -14.64
C LYS A 34 -0.84 -14.62 -15.13
N ASN A 35 -2.10 -14.52 -14.74
CA ASN A 35 -3.14 -15.50 -15.07
C ASN A 35 -3.62 -15.38 -16.53
N PRO A 36 -3.44 -16.40 -17.39
CA PRO A 36 -3.96 -16.36 -18.75
C PRO A 36 -5.42 -16.81 -18.87
N ARG A 37 -6.01 -17.41 -17.82
CA ARG A 37 -7.31 -18.08 -17.89
C ARG A 37 -8.48 -17.16 -17.51
N PRO A 38 -9.48 -16.94 -18.38
CA PRO A 38 -10.62 -16.08 -18.07
C PRO A 38 -11.46 -16.58 -16.89
N ASP A 39 -11.64 -17.89 -16.76
CA ASP A 39 -12.48 -18.53 -15.73
C ASP A 39 -11.97 -18.27 -14.30
N ALA A 40 -10.65 -18.21 -14.13
CA ALA A 40 -10.01 -17.91 -12.85
C ALA A 40 -9.87 -16.40 -12.56
N ASN A 41 -10.07 -15.54 -13.57
CA ASN A 41 -9.75 -14.11 -13.46
C ASN A 41 -10.56 -13.42 -12.36
N GLU A 42 -11.87 -13.63 -12.35
CA GLU A 42 -12.77 -13.00 -11.39
C GLU A 42 -12.42 -13.39 -9.93
N ALA A 43 -12.07 -14.65 -9.70
CA ALA A 43 -11.67 -15.13 -8.38
C ALA A 43 -10.34 -14.51 -7.91
N LEU A 44 -9.38 -14.35 -8.82
CA LEU A 44 -8.08 -13.72 -8.53
C LEU A 44 -8.23 -12.21 -8.27
N GLU A 45 -9.05 -11.54 -9.06
CA GLU A 45 -9.37 -10.12 -8.87
C GLU A 45 -10.03 -9.87 -7.51
N ARG A 46 -11.05 -10.67 -7.15
CA ARG A 46 -11.66 -10.63 -5.81
C ARG A 46 -10.63 -10.90 -4.71
N GLY A 47 -9.67 -11.79 -4.97
CA GLY A 47 -8.56 -12.06 -4.05
C GLY A 47 -7.68 -10.84 -3.81
N LEU A 48 -7.31 -10.12 -4.86
CA LEU A 48 -6.56 -8.86 -4.79
C LEU A 48 -7.37 -7.77 -4.06
N LEU A 49 -8.64 -7.59 -4.43
CA LEU A 49 -9.55 -6.63 -3.80
C LEU A 49 -9.68 -6.87 -2.29
N LYS A 50 -9.78 -8.14 -1.86
CA LYS A 50 -9.84 -8.49 -0.43
C LYS A 50 -8.57 -8.07 0.32
N THR A 51 -7.40 -8.19 -0.29
CA THR A 51 -6.14 -7.75 0.34
C THR A 51 -6.01 -6.23 0.39
N LEU A 52 -6.48 -5.52 -0.64
CA LEU A 52 -6.57 -4.06 -0.64
C LEU A 52 -7.56 -3.56 0.41
N GLN A 53 -8.71 -4.23 0.56
CA GLN A 53 -9.70 -3.89 1.59
C GLN A 53 -9.13 -4.04 3.00
N LYS A 54 -8.39 -5.12 3.29
CA LYS A 54 -7.71 -5.28 4.59
C LYS A 54 -6.73 -4.14 4.88
N LEU A 55 -5.99 -3.68 3.87
CA LEU A 55 -5.09 -2.53 4.02
C LEU A 55 -5.89 -1.24 4.27
N ASP A 56 -7.00 -1.03 3.55
CA ASP A 56 -7.89 0.12 3.77
C ASP A 56 -8.46 0.14 5.19
N ASP A 57 -8.94 -1.01 5.67
CA ASP A 57 -9.47 -1.18 7.02
C ASP A 57 -8.40 -0.88 8.07
N TYR A 58 -7.17 -1.35 7.85
CA TYR A 58 -6.04 -1.07 8.73
C TYR A 58 -5.70 0.43 8.77
N LEU A 59 -5.59 1.08 7.62
CA LEU A 59 -5.31 2.52 7.51
C LEU A 59 -6.43 3.40 8.09
N ARG A 60 -7.67 2.90 8.11
CA ARG A 60 -8.83 3.57 8.68
C ARG A 60 -8.93 3.38 10.20
N SER A 61 -8.46 2.26 10.71
CA SER A 61 -8.53 1.93 12.14
C SER A 61 -7.52 2.77 12.94
N PRO A 62 -7.93 3.52 13.97
CA PRO A 62 -7.02 4.30 14.80
C PRO A 62 -5.94 3.43 15.45
N LEU A 63 -4.69 3.90 15.45
CA LEU A 63 -3.61 3.27 16.23
C LEU A 63 -3.80 3.55 17.73
N PRO A 64 -3.21 2.75 18.63
CA PRO A 64 -3.28 3.00 20.07
C PRO A 64 -2.81 4.40 20.48
N ASP A 65 -1.81 4.94 19.80
CA ASP A 65 -1.29 6.30 20.04
C ASP A 65 -2.27 7.40 19.64
N GLU A 66 -3.22 7.12 18.74
CA GLU A 66 -4.27 8.07 18.34
C GLU A 66 -5.44 8.07 19.32
N ILE A 67 -5.53 7.12 20.25
CA ILE A 67 -6.67 6.96 21.16
C ILE A 67 -6.33 7.59 22.52
N ASP A 68 -6.84 8.80 22.77
CA ASP A 68 -6.80 9.42 24.09
C ASP A 68 -7.94 8.88 24.96
N HIS A 69 -7.61 8.03 25.92
CA HIS A 69 -8.57 7.42 26.85
C HIS A 69 -9.22 8.44 27.81
N ASN A 70 -8.70 9.66 27.89
CA ASN A 70 -9.25 10.75 28.70
C ASN A 70 -10.04 11.78 27.87
N SER A 71 -10.07 11.64 26.55
CA SER A 71 -10.87 12.50 25.67
C SER A 71 -12.33 12.04 25.63
N MET A 72 -13.27 12.99 25.56
CA MET A 72 -14.68 12.67 25.35
C MET A 72 -15.01 12.35 23.88
N GLU A 73 -14.07 12.54 22.96
CA GLU A 73 -14.24 12.23 21.54
C GLU A 73 -13.71 10.84 21.20
N ASP A 74 -14.61 9.92 20.83
CA ASP A 74 -14.24 8.66 20.21
C ASP A 74 -13.67 8.93 18.81
N ILE A 75 -12.36 8.81 18.65
CA ILE A 75 -11.72 8.80 17.32
C ILE A 75 -12.09 7.47 16.66
N LYS A 76 -13.08 7.51 15.76
CA LYS A 76 -13.57 6.32 15.03
C LYS A 76 -12.81 6.05 13.74
N VAL A 77 -12.09 7.05 13.23
CA VAL A 77 -11.35 6.98 11.96
C VAL A 77 -9.98 7.61 12.15
N SER A 78 -8.94 6.88 11.80
CA SER A 78 -7.55 7.30 11.87
C SER A 78 -7.29 8.51 10.97
N ARG A 79 -6.53 9.48 11.51
CA ARG A 79 -6.10 10.66 10.77
C ARG A 79 -4.69 10.52 10.21
N ARG A 80 -3.94 9.51 10.66
CA ARG A 80 -2.54 9.29 10.28
C ARG A 80 -2.27 9.30 8.78
N ASN A 81 -1.07 9.74 8.40
CA ASN A 81 -0.67 9.85 7.00
C ASN A 81 -0.12 8.56 6.38
N PHE A 82 0.56 7.72 7.17
CA PHE A 82 1.30 6.53 6.74
C PHE A 82 0.92 5.30 7.58
N LEU A 83 1.55 4.13 7.34
CA LEU A 83 1.15 2.87 8.00
C LEU A 83 1.19 2.97 9.53
N ASP A 84 2.24 3.57 10.07
CA ASP A 84 2.56 3.54 11.50
C ASP A 84 2.39 4.89 12.21
N GLY A 85 1.89 5.92 11.52
CA GLY A 85 1.75 7.27 12.06
C GLY A 85 1.83 8.34 10.97
N ASP A 86 2.28 9.53 11.35
CA ASP A 86 2.38 10.68 10.43
C ASP A 86 3.72 10.78 9.69
N GLU A 87 4.70 9.96 10.07
CA GLU A 87 6.01 9.88 9.41
C GLU A 87 6.21 8.54 8.71
N MET A 88 6.99 8.55 7.63
CA MET A 88 7.35 7.33 6.90
C MET A 88 8.28 6.43 7.72
N THR A 89 8.03 5.13 7.65
CA THR A 89 8.79 4.08 8.29
C THR A 89 9.32 3.06 7.26
N LEU A 90 10.09 2.08 7.74
CA LEU A 90 10.53 0.94 6.92
C LEU A 90 9.36 0.13 6.37
N ALA A 91 8.21 0.12 7.05
CA ALA A 91 7.00 -0.54 6.55
C ALA A 91 6.50 0.12 5.27
N ASP A 92 6.46 1.46 5.24
CA ASP A 92 6.06 2.24 4.07
C ASP A 92 7.04 2.04 2.91
N CYS A 93 8.34 2.06 3.21
CA CYS A 93 9.41 1.80 2.23
C CYS A 93 9.29 0.40 1.58
N ASN A 94 8.76 -0.58 2.30
CA ASN A 94 8.52 -1.93 1.78
C ASN A 94 7.22 -2.03 0.97
N LEU A 95 6.16 -1.37 1.40
CA LEU A 95 4.83 -1.49 0.80
C LEU A 95 4.62 -0.57 -0.41
N LEU A 96 5.03 0.70 -0.32
CA LEU A 96 4.72 1.72 -1.34
C LEU A 96 5.25 1.37 -2.75
N PRO A 97 6.51 0.91 -2.93
CA PRO A 97 6.97 0.52 -4.26
C PRO A 97 6.14 -0.61 -4.86
N LYS A 98 5.77 -1.61 -4.04
CA LYS A 98 4.93 -2.73 -4.47
C LYS A 98 3.52 -2.26 -4.84
N LEU A 99 2.92 -1.41 -4.02
CA LEU A 99 1.57 -0.90 -4.24
C LEU A 99 1.50 0.00 -5.48
N HIS A 100 2.54 0.78 -5.75
CA HIS A 100 2.66 1.59 -6.96
C HIS A 100 2.75 0.72 -8.23
N ILE A 101 3.55 -0.36 -8.20
CA ILE A 101 3.59 -1.34 -9.29
C ILE A 101 2.19 -1.95 -9.52
N VAL A 102 1.48 -2.36 -8.46
CA VAL A 102 0.11 -2.89 -8.57
C VAL A 102 -0.79 -1.89 -9.29
N LYS A 103 -0.78 -0.61 -8.88
CA LYS A 103 -1.60 0.46 -9.48
C LYS A 103 -1.29 0.63 -10.97
N VAL A 104 -0.02 0.77 -11.36
CA VAL A 104 0.38 1.05 -12.74
C VAL A 104 0.07 -0.15 -13.65
N VAL A 105 0.54 -1.33 -13.25
CA VAL A 105 0.47 -2.53 -14.10
C VAL A 105 -0.95 -3.08 -14.19
N ALA A 106 -1.71 -3.11 -13.08
CA ALA A 106 -3.09 -3.61 -13.11
C ALA A 106 -3.99 -2.72 -13.99
N LYS A 107 -3.78 -1.40 -13.93
CA LYS A 107 -4.49 -0.45 -14.80
C LYS A 107 -4.14 -0.67 -16.26
N LYS A 108 -2.84 -0.75 -16.59
CA LYS A 108 -2.37 -0.88 -17.97
C LYS A 108 -2.85 -2.16 -18.66
N TYR A 109 -2.71 -3.31 -17.99
CA TYR A 109 -2.89 -4.61 -18.64
C TYR A 109 -4.26 -5.26 -18.38
N ARG A 110 -4.98 -4.83 -17.33
CA ARG A 110 -6.28 -5.40 -16.95
C ARG A 110 -7.41 -4.37 -16.85
N GLY A 111 -7.12 -3.08 -17.00
CA GLY A 111 -8.11 -2.02 -16.76
C GLY A 111 -8.60 -1.98 -15.31
N PHE A 112 -7.86 -2.60 -14.39
CA PHE A 112 -8.20 -2.64 -12.98
C PHE A 112 -7.67 -1.39 -12.29
N ASP A 113 -8.56 -0.65 -11.63
CA ASP A 113 -8.21 0.47 -10.76
C ASP A 113 -8.59 0.11 -9.31
N ILE A 114 -7.84 0.64 -8.34
CA ILE A 114 -8.20 0.53 -6.93
C ILE A 114 -9.57 1.23 -6.74
N PRO A 115 -10.59 0.56 -6.16
CA PRO A 115 -11.91 1.16 -5.97
C PRO A 115 -11.83 2.51 -5.22
N LYS A 116 -12.64 3.49 -5.63
CA LYS A 116 -12.60 4.85 -5.05
C LYS A 116 -13.12 4.87 -3.60
N GLU A 117 -13.89 3.85 -3.23
CA GLU A 117 -14.46 3.63 -1.91
C GLU A 117 -13.37 3.27 -0.86
N MET A 118 -12.20 2.78 -1.30
CA MET A 118 -11.02 2.54 -0.48
C MET A 118 -10.28 3.86 -0.18
N THR A 119 -10.98 4.76 0.50
CA THR A 119 -10.55 6.14 0.75
C THR A 119 -9.26 6.24 1.56
N ALA A 120 -8.98 5.29 2.47
CA ALA A 120 -7.79 5.32 3.29
C ALA A 120 -6.54 4.90 2.49
N VAL A 121 -6.66 3.91 1.60
CA VAL A 121 -5.61 3.56 0.63
C VAL A 121 -5.31 4.74 -0.30
N TRP A 122 -6.35 5.42 -0.80
CA TRP A 122 -6.15 6.61 -1.63
C TRP A 122 -5.48 7.75 -0.87
N LYS A 123 -5.89 8.01 0.38
CA LYS A 123 -5.23 8.99 1.26
C LYS A 123 -3.74 8.66 1.43
N TYR A 124 -3.44 7.41 1.75
CA TYR A 124 -2.07 6.91 1.92
C TYR A 124 -1.21 7.08 0.67
N LEU A 125 -1.73 6.68 -0.50
CA LEU A 125 -1.04 6.85 -1.78
C LEU A 125 -0.80 8.33 -2.10
N ASN A 126 -1.81 9.18 -1.91
CA ASN A 126 -1.68 10.63 -2.19
C ASN A 126 -0.63 11.28 -1.28
N ASN A 127 -0.62 10.92 0.00
CA ASN A 127 0.40 11.36 0.94
C ASN A 127 1.79 10.90 0.49
N ALA A 128 1.96 9.64 0.09
CA ALA A 128 3.23 9.13 -0.43
C ALA A 128 3.67 9.85 -1.73
N TYR A 129 2.76 10.11 -2.67
CA TYR A 129 3.07 10.87 -3.90
C TYR A 129 3.38 12.35 -3.64
N SER A 130 3.10 12.87 -2.45
CA SER A 130 3.52 14.22 -2.05
C SER A 130 4.92 14.26 -1.41
N ARG A 131 5.53 13.09 -1.13
CA ARG A 131 6.85 12.96 -0.51
C ARG A 131 7.93 12.78 -1.58
N GLU A 132 9.00 13.56 -1.46
CA GLU A 132 10.13 13.51 -2.39
C GLU A 132 10.89 12.20 -2.30
N GLU A 133 10.95 11.61 -1.11
CA GLU A 133 11.61 10.34 -0.82
C GLU A 133 11.01 9.19 -1.65
N PHE A 134 9.70 9.27 -1.91
CA PHE A 134 9.00 8.29 -2.73
C PHE A 134 9.01 8.67 -4.21
N THR A 135 8.62 9.91 -4.54
CA THR A 135 8.50 10.34 -5.93
C THR A 135 9.81 10.35 -6.70
N ASN A 136 10.92 10.78 -6.08
CA ASN A 136 12.23 10.82 -6.75
C ASN A 136 12.88 9.43 -6.88
N THR A 137 12.34 8.42 -6.21
CA THR A 137 12.85 7.03 -6.26
C THR A 137 11.97 6.10 -7.10
N CYS A 138 10.77 6.56 -7.49
CA CYS A 138 9.91 5.80 -8.39
C CYS A 138 10.48 5.82 -9.82
N PRO A 139 10.61 4.65 -10.47
CA PRO A 139 10.84 4.61 -11.91
C PRO A 139 9.63 5.21 -12.65
N SER A 140 9.83 5.57 -13.91
CA SER A 140 8.71 6.06 -14.73
C SER A 140 7.66 4.98 -14.93
N ASP A 141 6.38 5.36 -15.03
CA ASP A 141 5.28 4.41 -15.30
C ASP A 141 5.59 3.51 -16.51
N LYS A 142 6.22 4.08 -17.56
CA LYS A 142 6.59 3.35 -18.77
C LYS A 142 7.62 2.25 -18.51
N GLU A 143 8.59 2.46 -17.63
CA GLU A 143 9.58 1.42 -17.27
C GLU A 143 8.92 0.30 -16.48
N ILE A 144 7.98 0.63 -15.59
CA ILE A 144 7.20 -0.37 -14.85
C ILE A 144 6.36 -1.20 -15.82
N GLU A 145 5.70 -0.56 -16.78
CA GLU A 145 4.91 -1.24 -17.82
C GLU A 145 5.80 -2.21 -18.61
N ILE A 146 6.92 -1.73 -19.16
CA ILE A 146 7.86 -2.55 -19.96
C ILE A 146 8.35 -3.76 -19.15
N ALA A 147 8.71 -3.56 -17.87
CA ALA A 147 9.17 -4.66 -17.01
C ALA A 147 8.13 -5.77 -16.81
N TYR A 148 6.84 -5.48 -17.02
CA TYR A 148 5.75 -6.44 -16.86
C TYR A 148 5.16 -6.94 -18.19
N GLU A 149 5.62 -6.44 -19.34
CA GLU A 149 5.05 -6.75 -20.66
C GLU A 149 5.00 -8.25 -20.95
N ASP A 150 6.08 -8.98 -20.66
CA ASP A 150 6.18 -10.42 -20.94
C ASP A 150 5.39 -11.29 -19.95
N VAL A 151 5.22 -10.82 -18.71
CA VAL A 151 4.58 -11.59 -17.64
C VAL A 151 3.10 -11.28 -17.48
N ALA A 152 2.65 -10.11 -17.95
CA ALA A 152 1.25 -9.70 -17.96
C ALA A 152 0.51 -10.41 -19.10
N LYS A 153 0.16 -11.68 -18.86
CA LYS A 153 -0.51 -12.51 -19.86
C LYS A 153 -1.88 -11.91 -20.19
N ARG A 154 -2.21 -11.84 -21.49
CA ARG A 154 -3.56 -11.53 -21.94
C ARG A 154 -4.49 -12.70 -21.58
N LEU A 155 -5.74 -12.39 -21.28
CA LEU A 155 -6.78 -13.41 -21.11
C LEU A 155 -7.01 -14.06 -22.48
N VAL A 156 -6.68 -15.35 -22.60
CA VAL A 156 -6.90 -16.13 -23.82
C VAL A 156 -8.39 -16.44 -23.89
N LYS A 157 -9.07 -15.94 -24.93
CA LYS A 157 -10.49 -16.23 -25.19
C LYS A 157 -10.73 -17.71 -25.46
#